data_AF-A0A1N7QX01-F1
#
_entry.id   AF-A0A1N7QX01-F1
#
_cell.length_a   1.000
_cell.length_b   1.000
_cell.length_c   1.000
_cell.angle_alpha   90.00
_cell.angle_beta   90.00
_cell.angle_gamma   90.00
#
_symmetry.space_group_name_H-M   'P 1'
#
loop_
_entity.id
_entity.type
_entity.pdbx_description
1 polymer ?
#
loop_
_entity_poly.entity_id
_entity_poly.type
_entity_poly.pdbx_seq_one_letter_code
_entity_poly.pdbx_strand_id
1 'polypeptide(L)'
;MKTKLFLFLILSVLSCNLFAYPISPMPLRKLIIESENIVYGEVLDIKSNKKVKEHDWFKSEIVVLKIYDVLHGNIKSGQIIEVYTSSEISCPAPAYYEKGKLTLAFLYKEKKEDRYSTHSLSYGSKILEKEEYSVYKKRILEMQDILKIKNEEEKHAKTVDWLVECALQKPTKWEGTYELSPESDFMSFYDRDKDTFVRKFELNDNQKEKLRLYFLSQKKLEYSDLGLLDLVAMPNDKELLSFLISRFKESYNDFIFEGNFFMSRIADLSGRNDLKEISEKNEKLDMFSENYDQKNKEILTEFASKL
;
A
#
# COMPACT_ATOMS: atom_id res chain seq x y z
N MET A 1 12.33 15.24 47.68
CA MET A 1 11.15 15.51 46.83
C MET A 1 11.48 16.24 45.54
N LYS A 2 12.42 17.21 45.50
CA LYS A 2 12.72 18.00 44.29
C LYS A 2 13.37 17.23 43.13
N THR A 3 14.14 16.17 43.41
CA THR A 3 14.80 15.33 42.39
C THR A 3 13.85 14.36 41.67
N LYS A 4 12.78 13.88 42.33
CA LYS A 4 11.78 13.02 41.69
C LYS A 4 10.91 13.79 40.69
N LEU A 5 10.61 15.07 40.99
CA LEU A 5 9.84 15.94 40.11
C LEU A 5 10.61 16.30 38.82
N PHE A 6 11.94 16.49 38.94
CA PHE A 6 12.82 16.80 37.82
C PHE A 6 13.00 15.62 36.85
N LEU A 7 13.11 14.39 37.38
CA LEU A 7 13.18 13.17 36.57
C LEU A 7 11.87 12.89 35.81
N PHE A 8 10.71 13.19 36.42
CA PHE A 8 9.40 13.06 35.79
C PHE A 8 9.23 14.05 34.63
N LEU A 9 9.72 15.29 34.80
CA LEU A 9 9.68 16.32 33.76
C LEU A 9 10.60 15.98 32.56
N ILE A 10 11.77 15.37 32.83
CA ILE A 10 12.68 14.91 31.78
C ILE A 10 12.08 13.72 31.02
N LEU A 11 11.46 12.76 31.73
CA LEU A 11 10.78 11.64 31.07
C LEU A 11 9.59 12.11 30.22
N SER A 12 8.82 13.09 30.68
CA SER A 12 7.67 13.61 29.93
C SER A 12 8.08 14.41 28.69
N VAL A 13 9.24 15.08 28.71
CA VAL A 13 9.79 15.79 27.53
C VAL A 13 10.44 14.82 26.55
N LEU A 14 10.99 13.70 27.01
CA LEU A 14 11.54 12.64 26.16
C LEU A 14 10.47 11.71 25.56
N SER A 15 9.31 11.55 26.20
CA SER A 15 8.21 10.73 25.66
C SER A 15 7.48 11.36 24.46
N CYS A 16 7.69 12.65 24.18
CA CYS A 16 7.02 13.35 23.07
C CYS A 16 7.63 13.10 21.68
N ASN A 17 8.65 12.25 21.55
CA ASN A 17 9.28 11.93 20.25
C ASN A 17 9.26 10.44 19.90
N LEU A 18 8.33 9.66 20.47
CA LEU A 18 7.97 8.34 19.94
C LEU A 18 7.09 8.52 18.69
N PHE A 19 7.63 9.19 17.68
CA PHE A 19 7.01 9.17 16.36
C PHE A 19 7.19 7.75 15.81
N ALA A 20 6.08 7.05 15.63
CA ALA A 20 6.02 5.87 14.77
C ALA A 20 6.68 6.26 13.43
N TYR A 21 7.74 5.55 13.03
CA TYR A 21 8.51 5.87 11.82
C TYR A 21 7.99 4.99 10.68
N PRO A 22 7.02 5.45 9.87
CA PRO A 22 6.58 4.67 8.72
C PRO A 22 7.74 4.54 7.72
N ILE A 23 7.98 3.33 7.23
CA ILE A 23 8.84 3.14 6.06
C ILE A 23 8.11 3.63 4.82
N SER A 24 8.85 4.13 3.83
CA SER A 24 8.25 4.47 2.54
C SER A 24 7.64 3.20 1.92
N PRO A 25 6.45 3.30 1.29
CA PRO A 25 5.81 2.15 0.67
C PRO A 25 6.73 1.45 -0.33
N MET A 26 6.67 0.11 -0.35
CA MET A 26 7.50 -0.71 -1.22
C MET A 26 6.62 -1.38 -2.29
N PRO A 27 6.43 -0.74 -3.46
CA PRO A 27 5.62 -1.28 -4.52
C PRO A 27 6.27 -2.49 -5.21
N LEU A 28 5.44 -3.27 -5.89
CA LEU A 28 5.82 -4.50 -6.57
C LEU A 28 7.07 -4.33 -7.46
N ARG A 29 7.21 -3.22 -8.18
CA ARG A 29 8.39 -2.98 -9.03
C ARG A 29 9.68 -2.95 -8.22
N LYS A 30 9.72 -2.25 -7.09
CA LYS A 30 10.88 -2.19 -6.20
C LYS A 30 11.15 -3.57 -5.56
N LEU A 31 10.09 -4.26 -5.11
CA LEU A 31 10.22 -5.63 -4.59
C LEU A 31 10.85 -6.58 -5.62
N ILE A 32 10.47 -6.49 -6.90
CA ILE A 32 11.03 -7.32 -7.97
C ILE A 32 12.52 -7.01 -8.22
N ILE A 33 12.88 -5.73 -8.19
CA ILE A 33 14.26 -5.27 -8.44
C ILE A 33 15.19 -5.67 -7.29
N GLU A 34 14.73 -5.56 -6.05
CA GLU A 34 15.59 -5.61 -4.87
C GLU A 34 15.65 -7.00 -4.21
N SER A 35 14.65 -7.85 -4.44
CA SER A 35 14.59 -9.17 -3.79
C SER A 35 15.53 -10.17 -4.45
N GLU A 36 16.33 -10.88 -3.65
CA GLU A 36 17.22 -11.92 -4.17
C GLU A 36 16.45 -13.21 -4.55
N ASN A 37 15.31 -13.46 -3.90
CA ASN A 37 14.43 -14.58 -4.23
C ASN A 37 12.97 -14.14 -4.16
N ILE A 38 12.17 -14.62 -5.11
CA ILE A 38 10.72 -14.39 -5.16
C ILE A 38 10.06 -15.75 -5.29
N VAL A 39 9.31 -16.15 -4.28
CA VAL A 39 8.76 -17.51 -4.18
C VAL A 39 7.30 -17.48 -3.80
N TYR A 40 6.55 -18.50 -4.23
CA TYR A 40 5.18 -18.72 -3.82
C TYR A 40 5.06 -20.10 -3.18
N GLY A 41 4.45 -20.16 -2.00
CA GLY A 41 4.41 -21.37 -1.21
C GLY A 41 3.37 -21.34 -0.10
N GLU A 42 3.21 -22.48 0.56
CA GLU A 42 2.32 -22.64 1.71
C GLU A 42 3.08 -22.50 3.01
N VAL A 43 2.53 -21.72 3.94
CA VAL A 43 3.06 -21.59 5.29
C VAL A 43 2.65 -22.83 6.09
N LEU A 44 3.60 -23.75 6.29
CA LEU A 44 3.35 -25.00 7.03
C LEU A 44 3.29 -24.76 8.53
N ASP A 45 4.11 -23.86 9.05
CA ASP A 45 4.22 -23.60 10.48
C ASP A 45 4.83 -22.22 10.77
N ILE A 46 4.56 -21.69 11.95
CA ILE A 46 5.17 -20.45 12.46
C ILE A 46 5.66 -20.74 13.88
N LYS A 47 6.95 -20.52 14.14
CA LYS A 47 7.62 -20.91 15.38
C LYS A 47 8.32 -19.71 16.00
N SER A 48 8.34 -19.62 17.32
CA SER A 48 9.19 -18.65 18.01
C SER A 48 10.66 -19.05 17.87
N ASN A 49 11.52 -18.09 17.53
CA ASN A 49 12.95 -18.28 17.47
C ASN A 49 13.55 -18.20 18.88
N LYS A 50 13.78 -19.36 19.51
CA LYS A 50 14.37 -19.42 20.87
C LYS A 50 15.86 -19.06 20.94
N LYS A 51 16.51 -18.82 19.80
CA LYS A 51 17.94 -18.48 19.69
C LYS A 51 18.19 -16.99 19.43
N VAL A 52 17.17 -16.14 19.59
CA VAL A 52 17.32 -14.68 19.49
C VAL A 52 18.38 -14.25 20.50
N LYS A 53 19.49 -13.71 19.99
CA LYS A 53 20.46 -13.04 20.85
C LYS A 53 19.76 -11.83 21.46
N GLU A 54 20.13 -11.49 22.69
CA GLU A 54 19.75 -10.21 23.29
C GLU A 54 20.06 -9.13 22.24
N HIS A 55 19.03 -8.38 21.78
CA HIS A 55 19.07 -7.35 20.72
C HIS A 55 18.80 -7.77 19.24
N ASP A 56 18.41 -9.01 18.92
CA ASP A 56 18.00 -9.40 17.55
C ASP A 56 16.47 -9.48 17.37
N TRP A 57 15.79 -8.37 17.68
CA TRP A 57 14.32 -8.27 17.67
C TRP A 57 13.70 -8.48 16.29
N PHE A 58 14.47 -8.37 15.21
CA PHE A 58 14.01 -8.55 13.82
C PHE A 58 13.82 -10.03 13.43
N LYS A 59 14.12 -10.97 14.33
CA LYS A 59 14.13 -12.41 14.05
C LYS A 59 13.44 -13.24 15.12
N SER A 60 12.43 -12.70 15.78
CA SER A 60 11.71 -13.40 16.85
C SER A 60 10.88 -14.60 16.37
N GLU A 61 10.61 -14.72 15.06
CA GLU A 61 9.80 -15.77 14.46
C GLU A 61 10.49 -16.45 13.27
N ILE A 62 10.16 -17.74 13.09
CA ILE A 62 10.58 -18.58 11.98
C ILE A 62 9.32 -19.12 11.29
N VAL A 63 9.14 -18.71 10.04
CA VAL A 63 8.09 -19.20 9.16
C VAL A 63 8.64 -20.37 8.36
N VAL A 64 7.97 -21.52 8.42
CA VAL A 64 8.32 -22.71 7.65
C VAL A 64 7.50 -22.71 6.36
N LEU A 65 8.14 -22.45 5.23
CA LEU A 65 7.48 -22.26 3.94
C LEU A 65 7.80 -23.41 2.99
N LYS A 66 6.76 -24.09 2.48
CA LYS A 66 6.89 -25.08 1.40
C LYS A 66 6.70 -24.42 0.05
N ILE A 67 7.75 -24.45 -0.77
CA ILE A 67 7.82 -23.73 -2.03
C ILE A 67 7.12 -24.51 -3.13
N TYR A 68 6.17 -23.86 -3.81
CA TYR A 68 5.46 -24.42 -4.96
C TYR A 68 5.97 -23.83 -6.27
N ASP A 69 6.25 -22.53 -6.28
CA ASP A 69 6.73 -21.83 -7.48
C ASP A 69 7.87 -20.86 -7.12
N VAL A 70 8.78 -20.67 -8.07
CA VAL A 70 9.96 -19.82 -7.91
C VAL A 70 10.02 -18.89 -9.11
N LEU A 71 9.89 -17.59 -8.85
CA LEU A 71 9.88 -16.54 -9.87
C LEU A 71 11.24 -15.85 -10.00
N HIS A 72 12.08 -15.92 -8.95
CA HIS A 72 13.42 -15.36 -8.95
C HIS A 72 14.29 -16.05 -7.89
N GLY A 73 15.60 -16.10 -8.12
CA GLY A 73 16.58 -16.61 -7.17
C GLY A 73 16.95 -18.08 -7.34
N ASN A 74 17.60 -18.66 -6.31
CA ASN A 74 18.22 -19.98 -6.36
C ASN A 74 17.47 -21.06 -5.55
N ILE A 75 16.38 -20.69 -4.88
CA ILE A 75 15.49 -21.63 -4.19
C ILE A 75 14.85 -22.55 -5.24
N LYS A 76 14.62 -23.82 -4.89
CA LYS A 76 13.99 -24.81 -5.80
C LYS A 76 12.55 -25.08 -5.39
N SER A 77 11.69 -25.30 -6.38
CA SER A 77 10.33 -25.79 -6.14
C SER A 77 10.36 -27.14 -5.39
N GLY A 78 9.40 -27.35 -4.50
CA GLY A 78 9.31 -28.49 -3.60
C GLY A 78 10.17 -28.39 -2.33
N GLN A 79 11.10 -27.43 -2.24
CA GLN A 79 11.89 -27.22 -1.02
C GLN A 79 11.02 -26.69 0.12
N ILE A 80 11.42 -27.02 1.35
CA ILE A 80 10.93 -26.39 2.55
C ILE A 80 12.06 -25.51 3.08
N ILE A 81 11.77 -24.24 3.31
CA ILE A 81 12.74 -23.27 3.82
C ILE A 81 12.25 -22.67 5.13
N GLU A 82 13.20 -22.16 5.92
CA GLU A 82 12.92 -21.33 7.10
C GLU A 82 13.13 -19.87 6.71
N VAL A 83 12.11 -19.05 6.92
CA VAL A 83 12.13 -17.59 6.71
C VAL A 83 12.06 -16.91 8.07
N TYR A 84 13.05 -16.10 8.38
CA TYR A 84 13.13 -15.36 9.63
C TYR A 84 12.39 -14.03 9.50
N THR A 85 11.58 -13.73 10.50
CA THR A 85 10.79 -12.48 10.61
C THR A 85 10.64 -12.10 12.09
N SER A 86 9.94 -11.01 12.36
CA SER A 86 9.61 -10.55 13.70
C SER A 86 8.14 -10.19 13.80
N SER A 87 7.47 -10.57 14.88
CA SER A 87 6.17 -10.02 15.29
C SER A 87 6.28 -8.95 16.39
N GLU A 88 7.50 -8.68 16.87
CA GLU A 88 7.75 -7.77 18.00
C GLU A 88 7.82 -6.29 17.58
N ILE A 89 7.89 -6.02 16.28
CA ILE A 89 7.94 -4.66 15.74
C ILE A 89 6.51 -4.21 15.47
N SER A 90 6.10 -3.07 16.04
CA SER A 90 4.78 -2.49 15.80
C SER A 90 4.77 -1.43 14.70
N CYS A 91 5.88 -0.72 14.49
CA CYS A 91 6.02 0.26 13.42
C CYS A 91 7.49 0.42 13.00
N PRO A 92 7.83 0.21 11.71
CA PRO A 92 6.97 -0.24 10.61
C PRO A 92 6.35 -1.64 10.83
N ALA A 93 5.19 -1.88 10.23
CA ALA A 93 4.48 -3.16 10.38
C ALA A 93 5.36 -4.33 9.90
N PRO A 94 5.38 -5.45 10.64
CA PRO A 94 6.20 -6.59 10.28
C PRO A 94 5.65 -7.36 9.09
N ALA A 95 6.45 -8.27 8.53
CA ALA A 95 5.96 -9.22 7.54
C ALA A 95 4.87 -10.10 8.15
N TYR A 96 3.75 -10.23 7.45
CA TYR A 96 2.60 -11.02 7.92
C TYR A 96 2.54 -12.37 7.19
N TYR A 97 2.45 -13.44 7.99
CA TYR A 97 2.28 -14.80 7.52
C TYR A 97 1.18 -15.48 8.35
N GLU A 98 0.43 -16.38 7.74
CA GLU A 98 -0.63 -17.13 8.39
C GLU A 98 -0.49 -18.62 8.05
N LYS A 99 -0.53 -19.48 9.08
CA LYS A 99 -0.40 -20.93 8.92
C LYS A 99 -1.52 -21.49 8.03
N GLY A 100 -1.15 -22.34 7.08
CA GLY A 100 -2.07 -22.95 6.10
C GLY A 100 -2.44 -22.04 4.93
N LYS A 101 -1.92 -20.81 4.87
CA LYS A 101 -2.16 -19.90 3.75
C LYS A 101 -1.05 -19.99 2.70
N LEU A 102 -1.44 -19.66 1.47
CA LEU A 102 -0.54 -19.47 0.35
C LEU A 102 0.00 -18.04 0.37
N THR A 103 1.32 -17.90 0.26
CA THR A 103 2.01 -16.63 0.39
C THR A 103 3.01 -16.45 -0.75
N LEU A 104 2.94 -15.32 -1.43
CA LEU A 104 4.01 -14.78 -2.25
C LEU A 104 5.00 -14.05 -1.33
N ALA A 105 6.23 -14.53 -1.28
CA ALA A 105 7.27 -14.02 -0.41
C ALA A 105 8.46 -13.47 -1.22
N PHE A 106 8.89 -12.28 -0.85
CA PHE A 106 10.03 -11.55 -1.36
C PHE A 106 11.14 -11.64 -0.31
N LEU A 107 12.24 -12.32 -0.66
CA LEU A 107 13.23 -12.76 0.32
C LEU A 107 14.63 -12.30 -0.09
N TYR A 108 15.46 -11.99 0.91
CA TYR A 108 16.91 -11.89 0.75
C TYR A 108 17.61 -12.98 1.54
N LYS A 109 18.83 -13.33 1.13
CA LYS A 109 19.66 -14.30 1.83
C LYS A 109 20.69 -13.58 2.69
N GLU A 110 20.69 -13.87 3.99
CA GLU A 110 21.64 -13.30 4.91
C GLU A 110 23.06 -13.84 4.67
N LYS A 111 23.96 -12.95 4.24
CA LYS A 111 25.36 -13.28 3.88
C LYS A 111 26.13 -14.04 4.95
N LYS A 112 25.79 -13.86 6.23
CA LYS A 112 26.54 -14.43 7.37
C LYS A 112 25.97 -15.72 7.94
N GLU A 113 24.68 -15.97 7.76
CA GLU A 113 23.98 -17.05 8.49
C GLU A 113 23.36 -18.12 7.58
N ASP A 114 23.47 -17.97 6.25
CA ASP A 114 22.86 -18.86 5.25
C ASP A 114 21.34 -19.02 5.44
N ARG A 115 20.68 -17.94 5.89
CA ARG A 115 19.24 -17.88 6.22
C ARG A 115 18.48 -16.98 5.25
N TYR A 116 17.20 -17.25 5.08
CA TYR A 116 16.29 -16.36 4.35
C TYR A 116 15.54 -15.47 5.32
N SER A 117 15.37 -14.20 4.95
CA SER A 117 14.62 -13.22 5.72
C SER A 117 13.70 -12.45 4.78
N THR A 118 12.56 -11.97 5.29
CA THR A 118 11.58 -11.25 4.46
C THR A 118 12.11 -9.87 4.10
N HIS A 119 12.14 -9.54 2.81
CA HIS A 119 12.52 -8.21 2.32
C HIS A 119 11.42 -7.19 2.63
N SER A 120 11.77 -5.97 3.04
CA SER A 120 10.80 -4.86 3.21
C SER A 120 9.60 -5.13 4.14
N LEU A 121 9.77 -5.95 5.19
CA LEU A 121 8.79 -6.12 6.27
C LEU A 121 7.39 -6.50 5.74
N SER A 122 6.33 -5.76 6.12
CA SER A 122 4.94 -6.02 5.72
C SER A 122 4.70 -6.07 4.21
N TYR A 123 5.53 -5.40 3.40
CA TYR A 123 5.39 -5.44 1.94
C TYR A 123 5.96 -6.72 1.32
N GLY A 124 6.88 -7.39 2.02
CA GLY A 124 7.59 -8.56 1.50
C GLY A 124 6.82 -9.86 1.56
N SER A 125 5.65 -9.89 2.19
CA SER A 125 4.79 -11.06 2.22
C SER A 125 3.36 -10.67 1.82
N LYS A 126 2.80 -11.44 0.89
CA LYS A 126 1.43 -11.24 0.41
C LYS A 126 0.71 -12.58 0.45
N ILE A 127 -0.29 -12.70 1.33
CA ILE A 127 -1.19 -13.85 1.31
C ILE A 127 -2.09 -13.69 0.09
N LEU A 128 -1.98 -14.63 -0.85
CA LEU A 128 -2.67 -14.57 -2.14
C LEU A 128 -3.26 -15.93 -2.43
N GLU A 129 -4.53 -15.95 -2.80
CA GLU A 129 -5.13 -17.15 -3.38
C GLU A 129 -4.60 -17.37 -4.81
N LYS A 130 -4.86 -18.56 -5.39
CA LYS A 130 -4.26 -18.95 -6.68
C LYS A 130 -4.59 -17.98 -7.81
N GLU A 131 -5.81 -17.46 -7.84
CA GLU A 131 -6.28 -16.52 -8.85
C GLU A 131 -5.52 -15.19 -8.76
N GLU A 132 -5.34 -14.66 -7.56
CA GLU A 132 -4.59 -13.43 -7.30
C GLU A 132 -3.10 -13.62 -7.57
N TYR A 133 -2.55 -14.76 -7.15
CA TYR A 133 -1.18 -15.13 -7.45
C TYR A 133 -0.92 -15.19 -8.96
N SER A 134 -1.86 -15.69 -9.77
CA SER A 134 -1.70 -15.73 -11.22
C SER A 134 -1.51 -14.34 -11.83
N VAL A 135 -2.21 -13.34 -11.29
CA VAL A 135 -2.07 -11.93 -11.68
C VAL A 135 -0.70 -11.40 -11.27
N TYR A 136 -0.31 -11.58 -10.00
CA TYR A 136 1.01 -11.16 -9.51
C TYR A 136 2.16 -11.82 -10.29
N LYS A 137 2.09 -13.13 -10.52
CA LYS A 137 3.07 -13.88 -11.31
C LYS A 137 3.24 -13.28 -12.69
N LYS A 138 2.14 -13.01 -13.39
CA LYS A 138 2.19 -12.36 -14.71
C LYS A 138 2.92 -11.01 -14.64
N ARG A 139 2.55 -10.15 -13.69
CA ARG A 139 3.17 -8.83 -13.54
C ARG A 139 4.65 -8.90 -13.15
N ILE A 140 5.04 -9.87 -12.33
CA ILE A 140 6.45 -10.10 -11.98
C ILE A 140 7.27 -10.46 -13.21
N LEU A 141 6.80 -11.42 -14.01
CA LEU A 141 7.51 -11.88 -15.20
C LEU A 141 7.63 -10.76 -16.26
N GLU A 142 6.56 -10.00 -16.49
CA GLU A 142 6.57 -8.85 -17.41
C GLU A 142 7.60 -7.80 -16.97
N MET A 143 7.65 -7.45 -15.69
CA MET A 143 8.63 -6.49 -15.18
C MET A 143 10.06 -7.02 -15.31
N GLN A 144 10.29 -8.31 -15.05
CA GLN A 144 11.59 -8.93 -15.26
C GLN A 144 12.04 -8.86 -16.74
N ASP A 145 11.11 -8.94 -17.69
CA ASP A 145 11.41 -8.76 -19.11
C ASP A 145 11.70 -7.29 -19.45
N ILE A 146 10.92 -6.35 -18.89
CA ILE A 146 11.16 -4.91 -19.04
C ILE A 146 12.55 -4.53 -18.52
N LEU A 147 12.98 -5.08 -17.38
CA LEU A 147 14.30 -4.82 -16.80
C LEU A 147 15.47 -5.25 -17.71
N LYS A 148 15.25 -6.15 -18.67
CA LYS A 148 16.27 -6.59 -19.64
C LYS A 148 16.43 -5.63 -20.83
N ILE A 149 15.49 -4.69 -21.03
CA ILE A 149 15.55 -3.71 -22.12
C ILE A 149 16.75 -2.78 -21.89
N LYS A 150 17.57 -2.56 -22.92
CA LYS A 150 18.77 -1.71 -22.84
C LYS A 150 18.48 -0.24 -23.11
N ASN A 151 17.50 0.05 -23.96
CA ASN A 151 17.09 1.42 -24.25
C ASN A 151 16.27 1.94 -23.04
N GLU A 152 16.78 2.97 -22.37
CA GLU A 152 16.15 3.49 -21.16
C GLU A 152 14.80 4.17 -21.43
N GLU A 153 14.62 4.81 -22.58
CA GLU A 153 13.34 5.42 -22.97
C GLU A 153 12.27 4.36 -23.22
N GLU A 154 12.63 3.30 -23.96
CA GLU A 154 11.74 2.16 -24.20
C GLU A 154 11.41 1.43 -22.89
N LYS A 155 12.41 1.15 -22.04
CA LYS A 155 12.21 0.56 -20.72
C LYS A 155 11.27 1.40 -19.87
N HIS A 156 11.46 2.72 -19.89
CA HIS A 156 10.63 3.65 -19.15
C HIS A 156 9.18 3.61 -19.66
N ALA A 157 8.96 3.74 -20.97
CA ALA A 157 7.62 3.66 -21.57
C ALA A 157 6.91 2.33 -21.26
N LYS A 158 7.62 1.20 -21.37
CA LYS A 158 7.08 -0.13 -21.02
C LYS A 158 6.77 -0.28 -19.54
N THR A 159 7.55 0.35 -18.66
CA THR A 159 7.27 0.37 -17.22
C THR A 159 5.98 1.14 -16.93
N VAL A 160 5.74 2.27 -17.60
CA VAL A 160 4.48 3.02 -17.45
C VAL A 160 3.29 2.19 -17.95
N ASP A 161 3.40 1.55 -19.11
CA ASP A 161 2.36 0.63 -19.61
C ASP A 161 2.08 -0.50 -18.60
N TRP A 162 3.14 -1.08 -18.01
CA TRP A 162 3.01 -2.12 -16.99
C TRP A 162 2.30 -1.62 -15.73
N LEU A 163 2.60 -0.40 -15.27
CA LEU A 163 1.94 0.21 -14.12
C LEU A 163 0.44 0.44 -14.37
N VAL A 164 0.08 0.90 -15.57
CA VAL A 164 -1.32 1.03 -16.00
C VAL A 164 -2.01 -0.33 -15.91
N GLU A 165 -1.39 -1.38 -16.46
CA GLU A 165 -1.96 -2.73 -16.42
C GLU A 165 -2.06 -3.32 -15.00
N CYS A 166 -1.15 -2.97 -14.09
CA CYS A 166 -1.27 -3.28 -12.66
C CYS A 166 -2.50 -2.60 -12.03
N ALA A 167 -2.70 -1.32 -12.34
CA ALA A 167 -3.80 -0.50 -11.81
C ALA A 167 -5.19 -0.98 -12.26
N LEU A 168 -5.27 -1.60 -13.45
CA LEU A 168 -6.50 -2.14 -14.06
C LEU A 168 -6.94 -3.50 -13.49
N GLN A 169 -6.20 -4.08 -12.55
CA GLN A 169 -6.52 -5.39 -11.98
C GLN A 169 -6.57 -5.33 -10.46
N LYS A 170 -7.69 -5.75 -9.87
CA LYS A 170 -7.94 -5.66 -8.42
C LYS A 170 -6.76 -6.14 -7.55
N PRO A 171 -6.12 -7.31 -7.79
CA PRO A 171 -5.03 -7.78 -6.94
C PRO A 171 -3.80 -6.88 -6.94
N THR A 172 -3.51 -6.20 -8.05
CA THR A 172 -2.31 -5.36 -8.23
C THR A 172 -2.63 -3.87 -8.32
N LYS A 173 -3.90 -3.49 -8.07
CA LYS A 173 -4.38 -2.11 -8.23
C LYS A 173 -3.56 -1.14 -7.38
N TRP A 174 -3.35 -1.49 -6.11
CA TRP A 174 -2.54 -0.68 -5.19
C TRP A 174 -1.12 -0.45 -5.72
N GLU A 175 -0.49 -1.49 -6.30
CA GLU A 175 0.87 -1.43 -6.84
C GLU A 175 0.98 -0.43 -7.99
N GLY A 176 0.04 -0.53 -8.94
CA GLY A 176 -0.01 0.35 -10.10
C GLY A 176 -0.34 1.78 -9.71
N THR A 177 -1.42 1.99 -8.94
CA THR A 177 -1.88 3.33 -8.59
C THR A 177 -0.85 4.11 -7.75
N TYR A 178 -0.19 3.45 -6.80
CA TYR A 178 0.82 4.10 -5.94
C TYR A 178 1.93 4.73 -6.78
N GLU A 179 2.44 3.96 -7.75
CA GLU A 179 3.46 4.42 -8.67
C GLU A 179 2.89 5.11 -9.92
N LEU A 180 1.60 5.40 -10.04
CA LEU A 180 1.10 6.28 -11.10
C LEU A 180 0.78 7.67 -10.58
N SER A 181 0.37 7.77 -9.32
CA SER A 181 -0.14 8.99 -8.72
C SER A 181 0.62 9.38 -7.43
N PRO A 182 1.95 9.57 -7.48
CA PRO A 182 2.77 9.81 -6.29
C PRO A 182 2.50 11.16 -5.61
N GLU A 183 1.88 12.11 -6.34
CA GLU A 183 1.49 13.42 -5.81
C GLU A 183 0.03 13.46 -5.33
N SER A 184 -0.72 12.37 -5.49
CA SER A 184 -2.08 12.29 -4.95
C SER A 184 -2.05 12.08 -3.45
N ASP A 185 -3.18 12.33 -2.77
CA ASP A 185 -3.31 12.05 -1.34
C ASP A 185 -3.26 10.55 -0.99
N PHE A 186 -3.27 9.68 -2.01
CA PHE A 186 -3.07 8.26 -1.83
C PHE A 186 -1.62 7.97 -1.44
N MET A 187 -1.42 7.60 -0.16
CA MET A 187 -0.13 7.24 0.44
C MET A 187 0.93 8.36 0.49
N SER A 188 0.63 9.60 0.08
CA SER A 188 1.59 10.73 0.10
C SER A 188 2.16 11.05 1.48
N PHE A 189 1.39 10.83 2.55
CA PHE A 189 1.87 10.98 3.93
C PHE A 189 3.06 10.05 4.25
N TYR A 190 3.11 8.88 3.61
CA TYR A 190 4.14 7.87 3.85
C TYR A 190 5.30 7.94 2.84
N ASP A 191 5.10 8.62 1.72
CA ASP A 191 6.13 8.76 0.70
C ASP A 191 7.15 9.85 1.10
N ARG A 192 8.39 9.43 1.32
CA ARG A 192 9.52 10.32 1.65
C ARG A 192 10.55 10.33 0.52
N ASP A 193 10.31 9.59 -0.55
CA ASP A 193 11.20 9.45 -1.68
C ASP A 193 10.87 10.54 -2.71
N LYS A 194 11.72 11.57 -2.78
CA LYS A 194 11.54 12.66 -3.75
C LYS A 194 11.98 12.30 -5.17
N ASP A 195 12.66 11.15 -5.33
CA ASP A 195 13.19 10.65 -6.61
C ASP A 195 12.40 9.43 -7.10
N THR A 196 11.08 9.41 -6.87
CA THR A 196 10.24 8.33 -7.41
C THR A 196 10.31 8.31 -8.94
N PHE A 197 10.33 7.09 -9.50
CA PHE A 197 10.41 6.78 -10.93
C PHE A 197 9.40 7.58 -11.80
N VAL A 198 8.33 8.04 -11.17
CA VAL A 198 7.05 8.43 -11.75
C VAL A 198 6.90 9.93 -11.92
N ARG A 199 7.62 10.73 -11.12
CA ARG A 199 7.63 12.20 -11.20
C ARG A 199 8.16 12.73 -12.56
N LYS A 200 8.43 11.86 -13.52
CA LYS A 200 9.05 12.14 -14.83
C LYS A 200 8.22 11.66 -16.02
N PHE A 201 6.99 11.21 -15.84
CA PHE A 201 6.14 10.81 -16.97
C PHE A 201 4.76 11.45 -16.95
N GLU A 202 4.16 11.51 -18.14
CA GLU A 202 2.76 11.82 -18.35
C GLU A 202 2.07 10.62 -19.01
N LEU A 203 0.88 10.28 -18.52
CA LEU A 203 0.05 9.26 -19.17
C LEU A 203 -0.43 9.78 -20.53
N ASN A 204 -0.34 8.93 -21.56
CA ASN A 204 -0.94 9.22 -22.86
C ASN A 204 -2.47 9.06 -22.83
N ASP A 205 -3.14 9.58 -23.85
CA ASP A 205 -4.62 9.62 -23.91
C ASP A 205 -5.24 8.22 -23.80
N ASN A 206 -4.67 7.22 -24.45
CA ASN A 206 -5.15 5.83 -24.40
C ASN A 206 -4.99 5.22 -23.00
N GLN A 207 -3.89 5.50 -22.29
CA GLN A 207 -3.71 5.05 -20.92
C GLN A 207 -4.71 5.72 -19.97
N LYS A 208 -4.92 7.04 -20.11
CA LYS A 208 -5.92 7.79 -19.34
C LYS A 208 -7.34 7.26 -19.59
N GLU A 209 -7.70 7.00 -20.84
CA GLU A 209 -9.00 6.45 -21.22
C GLU A 209 -9.22 5.06 -20.59
N LYS A 210 -8.23 4.15 -20.68
CA LYS A 210 -8.31 2.84 -20.05
C LYS A 210 -8.55 2.93 -18.53
N LEU A 211 -7.75 3.74 -17.84
CA LEU A 211 -7.88 3.94 -16.40
C LEU A 211 -9.25 4.52 -16.04
N ARG A 212 -9.73 5.48 -16.83
CA ARG A 212 -11.04 6.10 -16.63
C ARG A 212 -12.18 5.10 -16.79
N LEU A 213 -12.18 4.34 -17.88
CA LEU A 213 -13.20 3.31 -18.13
C LEU A 213 -13.22 2.27 -17.00
N TYR A 214 -12.04 1.86 -16.54
CA TYR A 214 -11.93 0.96 -15.40
C TYR A 214 -12.47 1.58 -14.12
N PHE A 215 -12.09 2.82 -13.81
CA PHE A 215 -12.58 3.55 -12.62
C PHE A 215 -14.11 3.66 -12.62
N LEU A 216 -14.71 4.10 -13.74
CA LEU A 216 -16.17 4.25 -13.88
C LEU A 216 -16.93 2.91 -13.88
N SER A 217 -16.24 1.79 -14.11
CA SER A 217 -16.82 0.44 -14.02
C SER A 217 -16.85 -0.12 -12.59
N GLN A 218 -16.16 0.51 -11.64
CA GLN A 218 -16.09 0.00 -10.27
C GLN A 218 -17.45 0.08 -9.58
N LYS A 219 -17.78 -0.98 -8.83
CA LYS A 219 -19.02 -1.08 -8.05
C LYS A 219 -18.91 -0.43 -6.68
N LYS A 220 -17.71 -0.38 -6.12
CA LYS A 220 -17.41 0.20 -4.80
C LYS A 220 -16.13 1.00 -4.91
N LEU A 221 -16.07 2.11 -4.18
CA LEU A 221 -14.86 2.90 -3.99
C LEU A 221 -14.03 2.31 -2.85
N GLU A 222 -12.74 2.13 -3.09
CA GLU A 222 -11.74 1.69 -2.14
C GLU A 222 -10.67 2.78 -1.98
N TYR A 223 -9.87 2.72 -0.92
CA TYR A 223 -8.82 3.71 -0.66
C TYR A 223 -7.82 3.87 -1.83
N SER A 224 -7.51 2.80 -2.55
CA SER A 224 -6.63 2.85 -3.74
C SER A 224 -7.26 3.53 -4.96
N ASP A 225 -8.57 3.79 -4.95
CA ASP A 225 -9.24 4.51 -6.03
C ASP A 225 -9.00 6.03 -5.94
N LEU A 226 -8.52 6.54 -4.79
CA LEU A 226 -8.14 7.93 -4.64
C LEU A 226 -7.02 8.34 -5.61
N GLY A 227 -5.98 7.52 -5.71
CA GLY A 227 -4.90 7.80 -6.65
C GLY A 227 -5.34 7.68 -8.11
N LEU A 228 -6.28 6.76 -8.42
CA LEU A 228 -6.86 6.63 -9.77
C LEU A 228 -7.70 7.85 -10.14
N LEU A 229 -8.49 8.35 -9.19
CA LEU A 229 -9.34 9.52 -9.39
C LEU A 229 -8.52 10.73 -9.86
N ASP A 230 -7.38 10.98 -9.22
CA ASP A 230 -6.49 12.10 -9.58
C ASP A 230 -5.84 11.94 -10.96
N LEU A 231 -5.69 10.71 -11.46
CA LEU A 231 -5.15 10.43 -12.79
C LEU A 231 -6.17 10.62 -13.92
N VAL A 232 -7.46 10.45 -13.64
CA VAL A 232 -8.54 10.38 -14.65
C VAL A 232 -9.48 11.58 -14.62
N ALA A 233 -9.38 12.43 -13.59
CA ALA A 233 -10.20 13.62 -13.45
C ALA A 233 -9.91 14.64 -14.55
N MET A 234 -10.98 15.17 -15.15
CA MET A 234 -10.90 16.26 -16.12
C MET A 234 -11.52 17.55 -15.55
N PRO A 235 -11.17 18.73 -16.07
CA PRO A 235 -11.87 19.96 -15.73
C PRO A 235 -13.37 19.87 -16.08
N ASN A 236 -14.25 20.26 -15.15
CA ASN A 236 -15.71 20.27 -15.32
C ASN A 236 -16.33 18.89 -15.64
N ASP A 237 -15.77 17.82 -15.07
CA ASP A 237 -16.14 16.44 -15.38
C ASP A 237 -17.47 16.00 -14.73
N LYS A 238 -18.58 16.23 -15.45
CA LYS A 238 -19.94 15.90 -14.98
C LYS A 238 -20.19 14.39 -14.86
N GLU A 239 -19.57 13.59 -15.71
CA GLU A 239 -19.71 12.13 -15.67
C GLU A 239 -19.06 11.58 -14.41
N LEU A 240 -17.82 11.99 -14.14
CA LEU A 240 -17.09 11.61 -12.94
C LEU A 240 -17.80 12.10 -11.68
N LEU A 241 -18.29 13.34 -11.67
CA LEU A 241 -19.09 13.86 -10.56
C LEU A 241 -20.32 12.98 -10.28
N SER A 242 -21.07 12.63 -11.33
CA SER A 242 -22.28 11.80 -11.19
C SER A 242 -21.95 10.40 -10.67
N PHE A 243 -20.86 9.81 -11.16
CA PHE A 243 -20.36 8.53 -10.68
C PHE A 243 -19.95 8.59 -9.20
N LEU A 244 -19.14 9.57 -8.82
CA LEU A 244 -18.68 9.74 -7.43
C LEU A 244 -19.84 9.95 -6.48
N ILE A 245 -20.83 10.79 -6.84
CA ILE A 245 -22.04 10.99 -6.04
C ILE A 245 -22.79 9.67 -5.83
N SER A 246 -23.01 8.91 -6.90
CA SER A 246 -23.71 7.62 -6.82
C SER A 246 -22.99 6.66 -5.89
N ARG A 247 -21.68 6.47 -6.08
CA ARG A 247 -20.89 5.53 -5.28
C ARG A 247 -20.73 5.97 -3.83
N PHE A 248 -20.53 7.27 -3.60
CA PHE A 248 -20.47 7.81 -2.24
C PHE A 248 -21.76 7.54 -1.48
N LYS A 249 -22.93 7.81 -2.07
CA LYS A 249 -24.23 7.52 -1.43
C LYS A 249 -24.41 6.04 -1.08
N GLU A 250 -23.88 5.15 -1.91
CA GLU A 250 -23.96 3.70 -1.69
C GLU A 250 -23.03 3.19 -0.59
N SER A 251 -21.88 3.84 -0.35
CA SER A 251 -20.81 3.29 0.50
C SER A 251 -20.31 4.21 1.62
N TYR A 252 -20.85 5.41 1.82
CA TYR A 252 -20.29 6.36 2.81
C TYR A 252 -20.25 5.83 4.25
N ASN A 253 -21.15 4.89 4.60
CA ASN A 253 -21.17 4.26 5.92
C ASN A 253 -20.00 3.29 6.15
N ASP A 254 -19.33 2.85 5.09
CA ASP A 254 -18.18 1.94 5.15
C ASP A 254 -16.85 2.71 5.20
N PHE A 255 -16.86 4.02 4.95
CA PHE A 255 -15.65 4.82 4.93
C PHE A 255 -15.15 5.11 6.34
N ILE A 256 -13.85 4.94 6.55
CA ILE A 256 -13.18 5.28 7.81
C ILE A 256 -12.34 6.54 7.60
N PHE A 257 -11.35 6.47 6.70
CA PHE A 257 -10.42 7.57 6.45
C PHE A 257 -10.56 8.16 5.04
N GLU A 258 -11.01 7.36 4.09
CA GLU A 258 -11.13 7.70 2.67
C GLU A 258 -12.28 8.66 2.36
N GLY A 259 -13.28 8.75 3.26
CA GLY A 259 -14.51 9.48 3.02
C GLY A 259 -14.28 10.97 2.78
N ASN A 260 -13.37 11.60 3.54
CA ASN A 260 -13.03 13.01 3.37
C ASN A 260 -12.49 13.33 1.97
N PHE A 261 -11.66 12.45 1.41
CA PHE A 261 -11.09 12.65 0.08
C PHE A 261 -12.15 12.64 -1.01
N PHE A 262 -13.08 11.68 -0.95
CA PHE A 262 -14.20 11.64 -1.89
C PHE A 262 -15.14 12.83 -1.72
N MET A 263 -15.41 13.28 -0.48
CA MET A 263 -16.18 14.50 -0.22
C MET A 263 -15.53 15.72 -0.87
N SER A 264 -14.23 15.93 -0.65
CA SER A 264 -13.47 17.05 -1.19
C SER A 264 -13.51 17.06 -2.71
N ARG A 265 -13.26 15.91 -3.35
CA ARG A 265 -13.32 15.78 -4.82
C ARG A 265 -14.73 16.01 -5.39
N ILE A 266 -15.79 15.56 -4.71
CA ILE A 266 -17.18 15.84 -5.10
C ILE A 266 -17.49 17.34 -4.97
N ALA A 267 -17.05 17.97 -3.88
CA ALA A 267 -17.26 19.40 -3.62
C ALA A 267 -16.53 20.27 -4.66
N ASP A 268 -15.31 19.89 -5.05
CA ASP A 268 -14.53 20.56 -6.08
C ASP A 268 -15.16 20.42 -7.47
N LEU A 269 -15.49 19.20 -7.88
CA LEU A 269 -16.10 18.93 -9.20
C LEU A 269 -17.50 19.55 -9.34
N SER A 270 -18.26 19.66 -8.25
CA SER A 270 -19.60 20.28 -8.26
C SER A 270 -19.56 21.81 -8.19
N GLY A 271 -18.47 22.41 -7.71
CA GLY A 271 -18.38 23.84 -7.46
C GLY A 271 -19.33 24.34 -6.36
N ARG A 272 -19.87 23.46 -5.52
CA ARG A 272 -20.86 23.78 -4.49
C ARG A 272 -20.22 24.19 -3.17
N ASN A 273 -20.40 25.45 -2.78
CA ASN A 273 -19.83 25.97 -1.53
C ASN A 273 -20.37 25.28 -0.28
N ASP A 274 -21.65 24.88 -0.28
CA ASP A 274 -22.24 24.18 0.87
C ASP A 274 -21.59 22.80 1.10
N LEU A 275 -21.20 22.11 0.02
CA LEU A 275 -20.45 20.84 0.12
C LEU A 275 -19.00 21.08 0.57
N LYS A 276 -18.35 22.15 0.11
CA LYS A 276 -16.99 22.53 0.53
C LYS A 276 -16.94 22.80 2.03
N GLU A 277 -17.88 23.57 2.55
CA GLU A 277 -17.97 23.87 3.99
C GLU A 277 -18.10 22.60 4.84
N ILE A 278 -18.86 21.60 4.37
CA ILE A 278 -19.00 20.32 5.09
C ILE A 278 -17.70 19.50 5.00
N SER A 279 -17.03 19.47 3.84
CA SER A 279 -15.73 18.80 3.67
C SER A 279 -14.67 19.38 4.60
N GLU A 280 -14.59 20.72 4.71
CA GLU A 280 -13.63 21.40 5.60
C GLU A 280 -13.87 21.09 7.09
N LYS A 281 -15.10 20.75 7.51
CA LYS A 281 -15.35 20.31 8.89
C LYS A 281 -14.60 19.00 9.18
N ASN A 282 -14.54 18.10 8.20
CA ASN A 282 -13.86 16.81 8.34
C ASN A 282 -12.34 17.00 8.40
N GLU A 283 -11.76 17.84 7.54
CA GLU A 283 -10.33 18.17 7.56
C GLU A 283 -9.83 18.72 8.90
N LYS A 284 -10.71 19.40 9.65
CA LYS A 284 -10.42 19.98 10.96
C LYS A 284 -10.61 18.97 12.12
N LEU A 285 -11.05 17.74 11.85
CA LEU A 285 -11.17 16.72 12.88
C LEU A 285 -9.80 16.23 13.33
N ASP A 286 -9.60 16.19 14.64
CA ASP A 286 -8.46 15.52 15.24
C ASP A 286 -8.70 14.00 15.26
N MET A 287 -7.90 13.27 14.49
CA MET A 287 -7.95 11.81 14.40
C MET A 287 -7.66 11.11 15.73
N PHE A 288 -7.06 11.81 16.69
CA PHE A 288 -6.76 11.28 18.02
C PHE A 288 -7.83 11.64 19.07
N SER A 289 -8.90 12.34 18.67
CA SER A 289 -9.99 12.67 19.58
C SER A 289 -10.86 11.44 19.89
N GLU A 290 -11.28 11.30 21.16
CA GLU A 290 -12.12 10.17 21.61
C GLU A 290 -13.47 10.06 20.87
N ASN A 291 -13.91 11.15 20.21
CA ASN A 291 -15.15 11.21 19.44
C ASN A 291 -14.92 11.32 17.93
N TYR A 292 -13.72 11.01 17.43
CA TYR A 292 -13.40 11.08 16.01
C TYR A 292 -14.39 10.26 15.16
N ASP A 293 -14.56 8.97 15.46
CA ASP A 293 -15.40 8.07 14.66
C ASP A 293 -16.86 8.54 14.58
N GLN A 294 -17.40 8.99 15.72
CA GLN A 294 -18.76 9.52 15.79
C GLN A 294 -18.90 10.78 14.95
N LYS A 295 -18.01 11.77 15.13
CA LYS A 295 -18.06 13.04 14.40
C LYS A 295 -17.83 12.84 12.91
N ASN A 296 -16.87 12.01 12.53
CA ASN A 296 -16.60 11.67 11.13
C ASN A 296 -17.86 11.08 10.49
N LYS A 297 -18.53 10.14 11.16
CA LYS A 297 -19.80 9.56 10.68
C LYS A 297 -20.93 10.58 10.57
N GLU A 298 -21.07 11.49 11.53
CA GLU A 298 -22.05 12.59 11.48
C GLU A 298 -21.80 13.49 10.27
N ILE A 299 -20.54 13.88 10.00
CA ILE A 299 -20.17 14.71 8.85
C ILE A 299 -20.40 13.98 7.53
N LEU A 300 -20.00 12.70 7.42
CA LEU A 300 -20.26 11.89 6.22
C LEU A 300 -21.77 11.79 5.93
N THR A 301 -22.58 11.64 6.97
CA THR A 301 -24.05 11.60 6.87
C THR A 301 -24.63 12.96 6.45
N GLU A 302 -24.14 14.05 7.05
CA GLU A 302 -24.52 15.43 6.66
C GLU A 302 -24.24 15.66 5.18
N PHE A 303 -23.03 15.30 4.72
CA PHE A 303 -22.62 15.44 3.32
C PHE A 303 -23.51 14.60 2.38
N ALA A 304 -23.70 13.31 2.69
CA ALA A 304 -24.53 12.42 1.88
C ALA A 304 -25.97 12.92 1.73
N SER A 305 -26.54 13.56 2.77
CA SER A 305 -27.89 14.14 2.73
C SER A 305 -28.05 15.36 1.81
N LYS A 306 -26.93 16.00 1.43
CA LYS A 306 -26.88 17.20 0.58
C LYS A 306 -26.58 16.90 -0.89
N LEU A 307 -26.13 15.68 -1.19
CA LEU A 307 -25.91 15.16 -2.54
C LEU A 307 -27.23 14.75 -3.19
#